data_AF-A0A528TK52-F1
#
_entry.id   AF-A0A528TK52-F1
#
_cell.length_a   1.000
_cell.length_b   1.000
_cell.length_c   1.000
_cell.angle_alpha   90.00
_cell.angle_beta   90.00
_cell.angle_gamma   90.00
#
_symmetry.space_group_name_H-M   'P 1'
#
loop_
_entity.id
_entity.type
_entity.pdbx_description
1 polymer ?
#
loop_
_entity_poly.entity_id
_entity_poly.type
_entity_poly.pdbx_seq_one_letter_code
_entity_poly.pdbx_strand_id
1 'polypeptide(L)'
;VQGFEVENGQVRAVVTNRGRVACGSVLIAAGGMNYDVAMMAGVELPIRCYPLQAMVTQPLKPWLHTLVSSVSLHTYLVQSSRGEIVIGGGSDPYQLYSTRSTLDMKEHLAEGAVHLFPFLQG
;
A
#
# COMPACT_ATOMS: atom_id res chain seq x y z
N VAL A 1 13.32 12.00 6.66
CA VAL A 1 13.99 11.87 7.97
C VAL A 1 15.29 11.14 7.76
N GLN A 2 16.36 11.54 8.45
CA GLN A 2 17.68 10.90 8.35
C GLN A 2 18.13 10.28 9.67
N GLY A 3 17.52 10.65 10.80
CA GLY A 3 17.81 10.08 12.10
C GLY A 3 17.04 10.76 13.23
N PHE A 4 17.27 10.28 14.45
CA PHE A 4 16.70 10.81 15.68
C PHE A 4 17.80 11.07 16.70
N GLU A 5 17.69 12.16 17.45
CA GLU A 5 18.48 12.37 18.66
C GLU A 5 17.67 11.82 19.84
N VAL A 6 18.20 10.79 20.51
CA VAL A 6 17.55 10.14 21.65
C VAL A 6 18.51 10.21 22.84
N GLU A 7 18.04 10.79 23.94
CA GLU A 7 18.79 10.93 25.18
C GLU A 7 17.97 10.35 26.32
N ASN A 8 18.57 9.45 27.11
CA ASN A 8 17.91 8.79 28.25
C ASN A 8 16.55 8.16 27.88
N GLY A 9 16.46 7.57 26.68
CA GLY A 9 15.23 6.95 26.17
C GLY A 9 14.16 7.94 25.71
N GLN A 10 14.45 9.24 25.64
CA GLN A 10 13.53 10.27 25.16
C GLN A 10 14.05 10.93 23.89
N VAL A 11 13.16 11.13 22.91
CA VAL A 11 13.49 11.90 21.72
C VAL A 11 13.71 13.37 22.08
N ARG A 12 14.74 13.98 21.49
CA ARG A 12 15.08 15.40 21.64
C ARG A 12 14.96 16.16 20.32
N ALA A 13 15.20 15.48 19.21
CA ALA A 13 15.07 16.05 17.88
C ALA A 13 14.94 15.00 16.78
N VAL A 14 14.43 15.44 15.63
CA VAL A 14 14.51 14.73 14.36
C VAL A 14 15.57 15.39 13.48
N VAL A 15 16.48 14.60 12.94
CA VAL A 15 17.47 15.04 11.95
C VAL A 15 16.89 14.85 10.55
N THR A 16 16.91 15.92 9.76
CA THR A 16 16.42 15.91 8.38
C THR A 16 17.47 16.47 7.43
N ASN A 17 17.29 16.25 6.13
CA ASN A 17 18.10 16.89 5.09
C ASN A 17 17.91 18.42 4.99
N ARG A 18 17.01 18.99 5.80
CA ARG A 18 16.74 20.44 5.88
C ARG A 18 17.11 21.01 7.27
N GLY A 19 17.92 20.27 8.01
CA GLY A 19 18.36 20.64 9.35
C GLY A 19 17.61 19.89 10.45
N ARG A 20 17.94 20.30 11.68
CA ARG A 20 17.47 19.69 12.92
C ARG A 20 16.15 20.31 13.36
N VAL A 21 15.19 19.48 13.77
CA VAL A 21 13.91 19.91 14.34
C VAL A 21 13.84 19.42 15.79
N ALA A 22 13.91 20.34 16.76
CA ALA A 22 13.78 20.01 18.17
C ALA A 22 12.34 19.61 18.52
N CYS A 23 12.17 18.51 19.26
CA CYS A 23 10.87 17.99 19.65
C CYS A 23 10.97 17.09 20.89
N GLY A 24 9.96 17.11 21.75
CA GLY A 24 9.86 16.18 22.89
C GLY A 24 9.05 14.91 22.60
N SER A 25 8.42 14.82 21.43
CA SER A 25 7.60 13.68 21.01
C SER A 25 7.56 13.63 19.48
N VAL A 26 7.49 12.41 18.92
CA VAL A 26 7.38 12.17 17.48
C VAL A 26 6.38 11.04 17.21
N LEU A 27 5.57 11.21 16.16
CA LEU A 27 4.72 10.17 15.58
C LEU A 27 5.35 9.67 14.28
N ILE A 28 5.54 8.35 14.16
CA ILE A 28 5.98 7.72 12.90
C ILE A 28 4.73 7.31 12.11
N ALA A 29 4.52 7.94 10.95
CA ALA A 29 3.41 7.68 10.04
C ALA A 29 3.91 7.61 8.58
N ALA A 30 4.98 6.84 8.36
CA ALA A 30 5.70 6.73 7.09
C ALA A 30 5.24 5.55 6.20
N GLY A 31 4.12 4.90 6.54
CA GLY A 31 3.56 3.78 5.77
C GLY A 31 4.50 2.58 5.73
N GLY A 32 4.78 2.06 4.53
CA GLY A 32 5.70 0.92 4.35
C GLY A 32 7.09 1.13 4.94
N MET A 33 7.54 2.38 5.09
CA MET A 33 8.85 2.74 5.65
C MET A 33 8.87 2.79 7.19
N ASN A 34 7.76 2.48 7.87
CA ASN A 34 7.66 2.60 9.33
C ASN A 34 8.75 1.81 10.06
N TYR A 35 9.07 0.60 9.60
CA TYR A 35 10.13 -0.23 10.19
C TYR A 35 11.49 0.49 10.13
N ASP A 36 11.91 0.92 8.92
CA ASP A 36 13.21 1.55 8.74
C ASP A 36 13.33 2.87 9.51
N VAL A 37 12.26 3.67 9.55
CA VAL A 37 12.23 4.92 10.31
C VAL A 37 12.28 4.66 11.81
N ALA A 38 11.55 3.66 12.34
CA ALA A 38 11.61 3.33 13.76
C ALA A 38 12.98 2.79 14.18
N MET A 39 13.62 2.01 13.30
CA MET A 39 14.99 1.52 13.52
C MET A 39 16.01 2.66 13.62
N MET A 40 15.80 3.80 12.94
CA MET A 40 16.65 4.99 13.12
C MET A 40 16.59 5.57 14.55
N ALA A 41 15.53 5.27 15.30
CA ALA A 41 15.38 5.63 16.72
C ALA A 41 15.75 4.47 17.66
N GLY A 42 16.28 3.37 17.14
CA GLY A 42 16.60 2.17 17.92
C GLY A 42 15.37 1.36 18.36
N VAL A 43 14.21 1.57 17.72
CA VAL A 43 12.97 0.87 18.05
C VAL A 43 12.69 -0.20 17.00
N GLU A 44 12.74 -1.47 17.42
CA GLU A 44 12.35 -2.58 16.57
C GLU A 44 10.83 -2.74 16.51
N LEU A 45 10.27 -2.79 15.29
CA LEU A 45 8.85 -3.02 15.08
C LEU A 45 8.60 -4.44 14.54
N PRO A 46 7.58 -5.17 15.02
CA PRO A 46 7.24 -6.51 14.54
C PRO A 46 6.41 -6.45 13.25
N ILE A 47 6.88 -5.70 12.25
CA ILE A 47 6.22 -5.53 10.95
C ILE A 47 7.19 -5.79 9.80
N ARG A 48 6.63 -6.07 8.62
CA ARG A 48 7.35 -6.30 7.36
C ARG A 48 6.59 -5.64 6.22
N CYS A 49 7.31 -5.17 5.20
CA CYS A 49 6.72 -4.53 4.03
C CYS A 49 6.63 -5.52 2.87
N TYR A 50 5.43 -5.64 2.31
CA TYR A 50 5.13 -6.46 1.14
C TYR A 50 4.55 -5.56 0.05
N PRO A 51 4.90 -5.78 -1.23
CA PRO A 51 4.23 -5.12 -2.34
C PRO A 51 2.74 -5.47 -2.35
N LEU A 52 1.91 -4.47 -2.64
CA LEU A 52 0.50 -4.63 -2.93
C LEU A 52 0.23 -3.96 -4.28
N GLN A 53 -0.42 -4.68 -5.17
CA GLN A 53 -0.70 -4.20 -6.52
C GLN A 53 -2.20 -4.01 -6.74
N ALA A 54 -2.53 -3.04 -7.59
CA ALA A 54 -3.88 -2.78 -8.05
C ALA A 54 -3.81 -2.29 -9.51
N MET A 55 -4.91 -2.44 -10.23
CA MET A 55 -5.08 -1.94 -11.59
C MET A 55 -6.42 -1.25 -11.74
N VAL A 56 -6.55 -0.47 -12.81
CA VAL A 56 -7.81 0.21 -13.17
C VAL A 56 -8.15 -0.06 -14.62
N THR A 57 -9.43 -0.18 -14.92
CA THR A 57 -9.94 -0.18 -16.30
C THR A 57 -10.01 1.25 -16.84
N GLN A 58 -10.36 1.39 -18.12
CA GLN A 58 -10.92 2.65 -18.59
C GLN A 58 -12.24 2.98 -17.87
N PRO A 59 -12.68 4.25 -17.83
CA PRO A 59 -13.97 4.62 -17.26
C PRO A 59 -15.16 3.94 -17.95
N LEU A 60 -16.09 3.42 -17.15
CA LEU A 60 -17.38 2.88 -17.59
C LEU A 60 -18.52 3.72 -17.02
N LYS A 61 -19.72 3.61 -17.60
CA LYS A 61 -20.93 4.17 -16.97
C LYS A 61 -21.11 3.56 -15.57
N PRO A 62 -21.65 4.29 -14.58
CA PRO A 62 -21.88 3.75 -13.25
C PRO A 62 -22.79 2.51 -13.29
N TRP A 63 -22.30 1.40 -12.77
CA TRP A 63 -23.05 0.14 -12.65
C TRP A 63 -22.68 -0.66 -11.38
N LEU A 64 -21.48 -0.50 -10.84
CA LEU A 64 -21.03 -1.17 -9.62
C LEU A 64 -21.11 -0.21 -8.43
N HIS A 65 -22.23 -0.25 -7.72
CA HIS A 65 -22.50 0.66 -6.59
C HIS A 65 -21.98 0.15 -5.23
N THR A 66 -21.54 -1.10 -5.16
CA THR A 66 -21.06 -1.76 -3.95
C THR A 66 -19.71 -2.39 -4.23
N LEU A 67 -18.81 -2.35 -3.24
CA LEU A 67 -17.56 -3.10 -3.32
C LEU A 67 -17.87 -4.61 -3.31
N VAL A 68 -17.32 -5.33 -4.27
CA VAL A 68 -17.41 -6.79 -4.34
C VAL A 68 -16.04 -7.37 -4.07
N SER A 69 -15.96 -8.36 -3.19
CA SER A 69 -14.71 -9.02 -2.81
C SER A 69 -14.93 -10.53 -2.76
N SER A 70 -14.05 -11.28 -3.43
CA SER A 70 -14.05 -12.74 -3.44
C SER A 70 -12.78 -13.28 -2.81
N VAL A 71 -12.94 -14.08 -1.73
CA VAL A 71 -11.81 -14.74 -1.07
C VAL A 71 -11.30 -15.92 -1.91
N SER A 72 -12.17 -16.63 -2.61
CA SER A 72 -11.75 -17.76 -3.47
C SER A 72 -10.92 -17.29 -4.67
N LEU A 73 -11.26 -16.13 -5.23
CA LEU A 73 -10.54 -15.54 -6.36
C LEU A 73 -9.46 -14.54 -5.95
N HIS A 74 -9.30 -14.27 -4.64
CA HIS A 74 -8.38 -13.25 -4.11
C HIS A 74 -8.46 -11.89 -4.83
N THR A 75 -9.67 -11.47 -5.21
CA THR A 75 -9.91 -10.29 -6.04
C THR A 75 -11.05 -9.45 -5.47
N TYR A 76 -10.86 -8.13 -5.42
CA TYR A 76 -11.90 -7.15 -5.12
C TYR A 76 -12.07 -6.16 -6.28
N LEU A 77 -13.29 -5.64 -6.42
CA LEU A 77 -13.65 -4.63 -7.41
C LEU A 77 -14.49 -3.53 -6.76
N VAL A 78 -14.19 -2.29 -7.14
CA VAL A 78 -15.03 -1.13 -6.82
C VAL A 78 -14.98 -0.14 -7.98
N GLN A 79 -16.09 0.50 -8.30
CA GLN A 79 -16.09 1.55 -9.31
C GLN A 79 -15.78 2.90 -8.66
N SER A 80 -14.74 3.57 -9.16
CA SER A 80 -14.35 4.89 -8.71
C SER A 80 -15.41 5.93 -9.12
N SER A 81 -15.40 7.10 -8.47
CA SER A 81 -16.24 8.23 -8.88
C SER A 81 -15.93 8.75 -10.29
N ARG A 82 -14.74 8.42 -10.83
CA ARG A 82 -14.36 8.72 -12.22
C ARG A 82 -14.86 7.67 -13.22
N GLY A 83 -15.48 6.59 -12.73
CA GLY A 83 -16.09 5.52 -13.54
C GLY A 83 -15.19 4.31 -13.79
N GLU A 84 -13.90 4.37 -13.42
CA GLU A 84 -12.97 3.25 -13.61
C GLU A 84 -13.31 2.11 -12.63
N ILE A 85 -13.13 0.86 -13.05
CA ILE A 85 -13.16 -0.27 -12.12
C ILE A 85 -11.77 -0.41 -11.52
N VAL A 86 -11.66 -0.15 -10.22
CA VAL A 86 -10.46 -0.41 -9.42
C VAL A 86 -10.48 -1.88 -9.03
N ILE A 87 -9.45 -2.60 -9.42
CA ILE A 87 -9.28 -4.04 -9.20
C ILE A 87 -8.01 -4.22 -8.38
N GLY A 88 -8.10 -4.98 -7.29
CA GLY A 88 -6.94 -5.37 -6.51
C GLY A 88 -7.17 -6.71 -5.83
N GLY A 89 -6.15 -7.18 -5.11
CA GLY A 89 -6.18 -8.52 -4.55
C GLY A 89 -5.15 -8.72 -3.46
N GLY A 90 -4.60 -9.94 -3.40
CA GLY A 90 -3.55 -10.30 -2.45
C GLY A 90 -2.25 -9.51 -2.63
N SER A 91 -1.44 -9.48 -1.57
CA SER A 91 -0.07 -8.96 -1.62
C SER A 91 0.86 -9.97 -2.31
N ASP A 92 1.99 -9.47 -2.82
CA ASP A 92 3.06 -10.32 -3.33
C ASP A 92 3.63 -11.20 -2.19
N PRO A 93 4.08 -12.43 -2.48
CA PRO A 93 4.50 -13.39 -1.46
C PRO A 93 5.90 -13.13 -0.87
N TYR A 94 6.56 -12.04 -1.26
CA TYR A 94 7.93 -11.72 -0.86
C TYR A 94 8.06 -10.26 -0.38
N GLN A 95 8.97 -10.04 0.56
CA GLN A 95 9.26 -8.70 1.06
C GLN A 95 10.05 -7.93 0.02
N LEU A 96 9.55 -6.75 -0.33
CA LEU A 96 10.24 -5.88 -1.28
C LEU A 96 9.69 -4.46 -1.13
N TYR A 97 10.61 -3.49 -1.07
CA TYR A 97 10.28 -2.09 -1.24
C TYR A 97 10.24 -1.74 -2.72
N SER A 98 9.09 -1.98 -3.34
CA SER A 98 8.87 -1.70 -4.76
C SER A 98 7.45 -1.26 -5.03
N THR A 99 7.30 -0.35 -5.97
CA THR A 99 6.02 0.11 -6.51
C THR A 99 5.76 -0.43 -7.93
N ARG A 100 6.57 -1.39 -8.38
CA ARG A 100 6.47 -1.96 -9.73
C ARG A 100 5.34 -2.98 -9.80
N SER A 101 4.58 -2.94 -10.90
CA SER A 101 3.60 -3.96 -11.23
C SER A 101 4.22 -5.16 -11.96
N THR A 102 3.70 -6.36 -11.73
CA THR A 102 4.06 -7.58 -12.49
C THR A 102 2.97 -7.95 -13.49
N LEU A 103 3.31 -8.77 -14.48
CA LEU A 103 2.31 -9.29 -15.44
C LEU A 103 1.41 -10.32 -14.76
N ASP A 104 2.01 -11.28 -14.03
CA ASP A 104 1.32 -12.35 -13.32
C ASP A 104 0.19 -11.84 -12.42
N MET A 105 0.44 -10.76 -11.68
CA MET A 105 -0.59 -10.16 -10.82
C MET A 105 -1.71 -9.49 -11.64
N LYS A 106 -1.38 -8.84 -12.76
CA LYS A 106 -2.41 -8.25 -13.65
C LYS A 106 -3.28 -9.34 -14.28
N GLU A 107 -2.69 -10.43 -14.71
CA GLU A 107 -3.41 -11.58 -15.28
C GLU A 107 -4.34 -12.21 -14.24
N HIS A 108 -3.84 -12.43 -13.02
CA HIS A 108 -4.64 -12.95 -11.91
C HIS A 108 -5.84 -12.05 -11.57
N LEU A 109 -5.61 -10.74 -11.46
CA LEU A 109 -6.68 -9.77 -11.17
C LEU A 109 -7.70 -9.66 -12.32
N ALA A 110 -7.24 -9.70 -13.57
CA ALA A 110 -8.12 -9.68 -14.74
C ALA A 110 -8.98 -10.94 -14.83
N GLU A 111 -8.40 -12.12 -14.58
CA GLU A 111 -9.13 -13.38 -14.49
C GLU A 111 -10.21 -13.32 -13.41
N GLY A 112 -9.87 -12.89 -12.20
CA GLY A 112 -10.83 -12.75 -11.10
C GLY A 112 -11.96 -11.75 -11.42
N ALA A 113 -11.62 -10.64 -12.08
CA ALA A 113 -12.60 -9.64 -12.49
C ALA A 113 -13.59 -10.17 -13.53
N VAL A 114 -13.10 -10.86 -14.57
CA VAL A 114 -13.94 -11.45 -15.63
C VAL A 114 -14.76 -12.61 -15.08
N HIS A 115 -14.23 -13.41 -14.15
CA HIS A 115 -15.01 -14.45 -13.47
C HIS A 115 -16.19 -13.91 -12.67
N LEU A 116 -16.03 -12.78 -11.99
CA LEU A 116 -17.10 -12.13 -11.23
C LEU A 116 -18.08 -11.39 -12.14
N PHE A 117 -17.56 -10.73 -13.18
CA PHE A 117 -18.34 -9.91 -14.10
C PHE A 117 -17.91 -10.18 -15.56
N PRO A 118 -18.48 -11.20 -16.22
CA PRO A 118 -18.04 -11.65 -17.55
C PRO A 118 -18.09 -10.58 -18.64
N PHE A 119 -18.93 -9.55 -18.50
CA PHE A 119 -19.00 -8.46 -19.47
C PHE A 119 -17.78 -7.53 -19.46
N LEU A 120 -16.84 -7.69 -18.51
CA LEU A 120 -15.59 -6.91 -18.44
C LEU A 120 -14.48 -7.43 -19.37
N GLN A 121 -14.70 -8.53 -20.10
CA GLN A 121 -13.71 -9.14 -21.01
C GLN A 121 -13.39 -8.32 -22.28
N GLY A 122 -13.93 -7.12 -22.42
CA GLY A 122 -13.90 -6.29 -23.64
C GLY A 122 -12.76 -5.28 -23.70
#